data_AF-A0A4Y9YHL0-F1
#
_entry.id   AF-A0A4Y9YHL0-F1
#
_cell.length_a   1.000
_cell.length_b   1.000
_cell.length_c   1.000
_cell.angle_alpha   90.00
_cell.angle_beta   90.00
_cell.angle_gamma   90.00
#
_symmetry.space_group_name_H-M   'P 1'
#
loop_
_entity.id
_entity.type
_entity.pdbx_description
1 polymer ?
#
loop_
_entity_poly.entity_id
_entity_poly.type
_entity_poly.pdbx_seq_one_letter_code
_entity_poly.pdbx_strand_id
1 'polypeptide(L)'
;MPRPIIWLTMVTPILALFLVFPPPIHLLKSAAQHPVFWSFSKHVDLTTPAGHGKDALHGGGHEARPYTRRIVAVGDLHGDMPNAQKVLQMAGVVDEHGDWSGEVDFFVQTGDIIDRGDDTIKLYLWMDKLREQAHAAGGTVLSHLGNHEWMNAIGDWRYVRPSEITTFGGVAARQRMLSTGRIGKSWTANYTVTSRLPLHPSLGPPNTDYDPTTHNALSHAALSFVHGGALADLP
;
A
#
# COMPACT_ATOMS: atom_id res chain seq x y z
N MET A 1 36.07 -51.88 55.40
CA MET A 1 35.93 -50.86 56.45
C MET A 1 36.38 -49.51 55.87
N PRO A 2 35.73 -48.38 56.23
CA PRO A 2 34.78 -47.71 55.34
C PRO A 2 35.26 -46.34 54.78
N ARG A 3 34.57 -45.85 53.73
CA ARG A 3 34.40 -44.40 53.44
C ARG A 3 33.54 -43.78 54.57
N PRO A 4 33.56 -42.48 54.93
CA PRO A 4 33.68 -41.31 54.04
C PRO A 4 34.40 -40.10 54.69
N ILE A 5 34.41 -38.92 54.04
CA ILE A 5 33.85 -37.67 54.58
C ILE A 5 33.87 -36.61 53.47
N ILE A 6 32.66 -36.09 53.23
CA ILE A 6 32.30 -34.97 52.38
C ILE A 6 32.62 -33.70 53.16
N TRP A 7 33.37 -32.76 52.56
CA TRP A 7 33.33 -31.37 52.99
C TRP A 7 32.65 -30.53 51.92
N LEU A 8 31.36 -30.35 52.14
CA LEU A 8 30.52 -29.30 51.58
C LEU A 8 31.02 -27.98 52.17
N THR A 9 31.59 -27.11 51.35
CA THR A 9 31.71 -25.69 51.69
C THR A 9 30.99 -24.88 50.62
N MET A 10 29.75 -24.54 50.94
CA MET A 10 29.05 -23.44 50.30
C MET A 10 29.73 -22.14 50.70
N VAL A 11 30.27 -21.41 49.73
CA VAL A 11 30.40 -19.96 49.82
C VAL A 11 29.73 -19.38 48.57
N THR A 12 28.60 -18.74 48.86
CA THR A 12 27.80 -17.77 48.12
C THR A 12 28.38 -17.22 46.80
N PRO A 13 27.54 -17.11 45.74
CA PRO A 13 27.95 -16.47 44.50
C PRO A 13 28.12 -14.97 44.71
N ILE A 14 29.27 -14.44 44.28
CA ILE A 14 29.51 -13.00 44.21
C ILE A 14 28.57 -12.43 43.15
N LEU A 15 27.68 -11.60 43.66
CA LEU A 15 26.87 -10.59 43.00
C LEU A 15 27.77 -9.77 42.05
N ALA A 16 27.73 -10.06 40.75
CA ALA A 16 28.22 -9.15 39.71
C ALA A 16 27.02 -8.66 38.90
N LEU A 17 26.29 -7.76 39.56
CA LEU A 17 25.29 -6.88 38.98
C LEU A 17 26.01 -5.98 37.95
N PHE A 18 26.08 -6.40 36.69
CA PHE A 18 26.41 -5.50 35.59
C PHE A 18 25.20 -4.61 35.31
N LEU A 19 25.06 -3.56 36.12
CA LEU A 19 24.35 -2.34 35.75
C LEU A 19 25.16 -1.64 34.65
N VAL A 20 24.95 -2.07 33.41
CA VAL A 20 25.30 -1.25 32.26
C VAL A 20 24.22 -0.18 32.16
N PHE A 21 24.54 1.02 32.62
CA PHE A 21 23.80 2.23 32.27
C PHE A 21 23.83 2.39 30.74
N PRO A 22 22.71 2.30 30.01
CA PRO A 22 22.68 2.86 28.68
C PRO A 22 22.81 4.39 28.81
N PRO A 23 23.53 5.06 27.91
CA PRO A 23 23.52 6.53 27.86
C PRO A 23 22.08 7.01 27.64
N PRO A 24 21.72 8.23 28.07
CA PRO A 24 20.39 8.76 27.81
C PRO A 24 20.21 8.87 26.29
N ILE A 25 19.49 7.91 25.72
CA ILE A 25 18.92 8.07 24.40
C ILE A 25 17.93 9.20 24.56
N HIS A 26 18.25 10.36 24.01
CA HIS A 26 17.25 11.39 23.79
C HIS A 26 16.17 10.75 22.93
N LEU A 27 15.06 10.41 23.59
CA LEU A 27 13.81 10.08 22.95
C LEU A 27 13.42 11.33 22.16
N LEU A 28 13.79 11.38 20.88
CA LEU A 28 13.01 12.13 19.91
C LEU A 28 11.63 11.49 20.00
N LYS A 29 10.73 12.16 20.73
CA LYS A 29 9.30 11.95 20.60
C LYS A 29 9.02 12.10 19.11
N SER A 30 8.94 10.98 18.39
CA SER A 30 8.16 10.93 17.17
C SER A 30 6.70 11.00 17.61
N ALA A 31 6.31 12.20 18.04
CA ALA A 31 4.94 12.62 17.94
C ALA A 31 4.72 12.74 16.44
N ALA A 32 4.18 11.69 15.83
CA ALA A 32 3.41 11.83 14.60
C ALA A 32 2.18 12.70 14.94
N GLN A 33 2.45 13.98 15.13
CA GLN A 33 1.51 15.08 15.15
C GLN A 33 1.96 16.00 14.02
N HIS A 34 2.01 15.45 12.81
CA HIS A 34 1.94 16.29 11.63
C HIS A 34 0.46 16.50 11.35
N PRO A 35 -0.10 17.68 11.62
CA PRO A 35 -1.36 18.01 10.98
C PRO A 35 -1.07 17.98 9.48
N VAL A 36 -1.73 17.07 8.77
CA VAL A 36 -1.63 16.96 7.31
C VAL A 36 -2.40 18.16 6.73
N PHE A 37 -1.77 19.32 6.75
CA PHE A 37 -2.29 20.54 6.14
C PHE A 37 -1.94 20.51 4.67
N TRP A 38 -2.87 19.96 3.88
CA TRP A 38 -2.85 20.06 2.43
C TRP A 38 -3.16 21.51 2.04
N SER A 39 -2.25 22.18 1.34
CA SER A 39 -2.57 23.38 0.58
C SER A 39 -2.48 23.07 -0.90
N PHE A 40 -3.51 22.40 -1.40
CA PHE A 40 -3.76 22.26 -2.84
C PHE A 40 -5.19 22.70 -3.13
N SER A 41 -5.37 24.01 -3.20
CA SER A 41 -6.28 24.69 -4.13
C SER A 41 -6.33 26.16 -3.74
N LYS A 42 -6.15 27.05 -4.71
CA LYS A 42 -6.86 28.33 -4.64
C LYS A 42 -8.34 27.96 -4.57
N HIS A 43 -8.98 28.20 -3.42
CA HIS A 43 -10.42 28.07 -3.29
C HIS A 43 -11.07 29.02 -4.31
N VAL A 44 -11.67 28.47 -5.35
CA VAL A 44 -12.69 29.21 -6.10
C VAL A 44 -13.96 29.05 -5.29
N ASP A 45 -14.30 30.12 -4.58
CA ASP A 45 -15.56 30.21 -3.85
C ASP A 45 -16.71 30.32 -4.85
N LEU A 46 -17.58 29.31 -4.90
CA LEU A 46 -18.74 29.25 -5.79
C LEU A 46 -20.02 29.79 -5.12
N THR A 47 -19.92 30.49 -3.99
CA THR A 47 -21.10 30.89 -3.19
C THR A 47 -21.48 32.38 -3.26
N THR A 48 -20.83 33.21 -4.08
CA THR A 48 -21.20 34.63 -4.17
C THR A 48 -22.35 34.86 -5.17
N PRO A 49 -23.51 35.43 -4.76
CA PRO A 49 -24.54 35.81 -5.72
C PRO A 49 -24.06 36.99 -6.57
N ALA A 50 -24.28 36.92 -7.88
CA ALA A 50 -23.88 37.93 -8.84
C ALA A 50 -24.52 39.30 -8.55
N GLY A 51 -23.78 40.18 -7.85
CA GLY A 51 -24.11 41.59 -7.70
C GLY A 51 -23.62 42.40 -8.89
N HIS A 52 -24.51 43.18 -9.50
CA HIS A 52 -24.20 44.16 -10.54
C HIS A 52 -23.20 45.21 -10.05
N GLY A 53 -22.01 45.23 -10.66
CA GLY A 53 -21.04 46.31 -10.58
C GLY A 53 -20.41 46.53 -11.94
N LYS A 54 -20.76 47.64 -12.59
CA LYS A 54 -20.09 48.12 -13.81
C LYS A 54 -18.78 48.76 -13.37
N ASP A 55 -17.66 48.26 -13.86
CA ASP A 55 -16.50 49.04 -14.36
C ASP A 55 -15.23 48.18 -14.46
N ALA A 56 -14.38 48.59 -15.41
CA ALA A 56 -12.98 48.21 -15.65
C ALA A 56 -12.69 46.96 -16.51
N LEU A 57 -12.51 47.26 -17.80
CA LEU A 57 -11.79 46.51 -18.82
C LEU A 57 -10.31 46.28 -18.43
N HIS A 58 -9.91 45.03 -18.22
CA HIS A 58 -8.64 44.40 -18.67
C HIS A 58 -8.33 43.16 -17.80
N GLY A 59 -8.12 42.00 -18.45
CA GLY A 59 -7.57 40.81 -17.81
C GLY A 59 -8.00 39.55 -18.53
N GLY A 60 -7.05 38.86 -19.16
CA GLY A 60 -7.28 37.76 -20.11
C GLY A 60 -8.29 36.71 -19.62
N GLY A 61 -9.11 36.24 -20.55
CA GLY A 61 -10.00 35.11 -20.32
C GLY A 61 -9.18 33.94 -19.78
N HIS A 62 -9.41 33.59 -18.53
CA HIS A 62 -8.95 32.33 -17.98
C HIS A 62 -9.73 31.23 -18.71
N GLU A 63 -9.18 30.75 -19.82
CA GLU A 63 -9.64 29.54 -20.47
C GLU A 63 -9.51 28.42 -19.43
N ALA A 64 -10.64 27.90 -18.96
CA ALA A 64 -10.67 26.82 -17.98
C ALA A 64 -10.03 25.58 -18.64
N ARG A 65 -8.80 25.26 -18.25
CA ARG A 65 -8.13 24.05 -18.75
C ARG A 65 -8.89 22.82 -18.24
N PRO A 66 -9.23 21.86 -19.11
CA PRO A 66 -9.90 20.65 -18.68
C PRO A 66 -9.01 19.87 -17.72
N TYR A 67 -9.59 19.45 -16.60
CA TYR A 67 -8.93 18.54 -15.69
C TYR A 67 -8.88 17.13 -16.30
N THR A 68 -7.72 16.50 -16.30
CA THR A 68 -7.53 15.13 -16.81
C THR A 68 -6.76 14.31 -15.80
N ARG A 69 -7.12 13.04 -15.64
CA ARG A 69 -6.30 12.03 -14.95
C ARG A 69 -6.20 10.76 -15.80
N ARG A 70 -5.05 10.11 -15.77
CA ARG A 70 -4.85 8.77 -16.31
C ARG A 70 -4.90 7.76 -15.16
N ILE A 71 -5.89 6.86 -15.25
CA ILE A 71 -6.09 5.77 -14.31
C ILE A 71 -5.89 4.47 -15.07
N VAL A 72 -5.00 3.61 -14.59
CA VAL A 72 -4.73 2.29 -15.16
C VAL A 72 -5.07 1.24 -14.11
N ALA A 73 -5.93 0.29 -14.44
CA ALA A 73 -6.24 -0.85 -13.59
C ALA A 73 -5.73 -2.14 -14.22
N VAL A 74 -5.00 -2.96 -13.45
CA VAL A 74 -4.50 -4.27 -13.87
C VAL A 74 -4.89 -5.31 -12.81
N GLY A 75 -5.36 -6.45 -13.32
CA GLY A 75 -5.77 -7.58 -12.50
C GLY A 75 -4.60 -8.47 -12.08
N ASP A 76 -4.90 -9.77 -12.07
CA ASP A 76 -4.08 -10.82 -11.50
C ASP A 76 -2.68 -10.86 -12.12
N LEU A 77 -1.66 -10.94 -11.27
CA LEU A 77 -0.24 -11.07 -11.67
C LEU A 77 0.32 -12.46 -11.36
N HIS A 78 -0.24 -13.14 -10.37
CA HIS A 78 -0.05 -14.58 -10.14
C HIS A 78 1.40 -15.05 -10.18
N GLY A 79 2.28 -14.39 -9.44
CA GLY A 79 3.66 -14.84 -9.27
C GLY A 79 4.49 -14.84 -10.56
N ASP A 80 4.06 -14.12 -11.61
CA ASP A 80 4.72 -14.07 -12.92
C ASP A 80 5.34 -12.69 -13.16
N MET A 81 6.56 -12.49 -12.64
CA MET A 81 7.26 -11.20 -12.78
C MET A 81 7.50 -10.80 -14.24
N PRO A 82 7.95 -11.70 -15.15
CA PRO A 82 8.17 -11.32 -16.54
C PRO A 82 6.91 -10.81 -17.26
N ASN A 83 5.75 -11.44 -17.04
CA ASN A 83 4.51 -10.97 -17.65
C ASN A 83 3.96 -9.72 -16.95
N ALA A 84 4.12 -9.59 -15.63
CA ALA A 84 3.78 -8.36 -14.91
C ALA A 84 4.55 -7.15 -15.47
N GLN A 85 5.86 -7.27 -15.70
CA GLN A 85 6.67 -6.22 -16.33
C GLN A 85 6.15 -5.83 -17.72
N LYS A 86 5.88 -6.82 -18.58
CA LYS A 86 5.36 -6.56 -19.93
C LYS A 86 4.01 -5.84 -19.91
N VAL A 87 3.08 -6.29 -19.06
CA VAL A 87 1.74 -5.69 -18.96
C VAL A 87 1.82 -4.27 -18.42
N LEU A 88 2.58 -4.03 -17.36
CA LEU A 88 2.70 -2.69 -16.78
C LEU A 88 3.46 -1.74 -17.71
N GLN A 89 4.46 -2.22 -18.46
CA GLN A 89 5.16 -1.41 -19.46
C GLN A 89 4.22 -1.07 -20.64
N MET A 90 3.48 -2.05 -21.16
CA MET A 90 2.49 -1.83 -22.21
C MET A 90 1.40 -0.84 -21.80
N ALA A 91 0.99 -0.86 -20.52
CA ALA A 91 0.01 0.06 -19.99
C ALA A 91 0.59 1.46 -19.66
N GLY A 92 1.91 1.63 -19.75
CA GLY A 92 2.62 2.86 -19.43
C GLY A 92 2.71 3.15 -17.93
N VAL A 93 2.53 2.16 -17.07
CA VAL A 93 2.71 2.28 -15.61
C VAL A 93 4.19 2.31 -15.24
N VAL A 94 4.99 1.53 -15.97
CA VAL A 94 6.44 1.46 -15.78
C VAL A 94 7.18 1.73 -17.09
N ASP A 95 8.42 2.20 -16.99
CA ASP A 95 9.34 2.42 -18.10
C ASP A 95 10.07 1.12 -18.53
N GLU A 96 11.04 1.21 -19.45
CA GLU A 96 11.87 0.07 -19.86
C GLU A 96 12.74 -0.54 -18.76
N HIS A 97 12.95 0.16 -17.65
CA HIS A 97 13.70 -0.31 -16.49
C HIS A 97 12.80 -0.95 -15.43
N GLY A 98 11.49 -0.91 -15.64
CA GLY A 98 10.49 -1.36 -14.67
C GLY A 98 10.32 -0.37 -13.50
N ASP A 99 10.73 0.88 -13.68
CA ASP A 99 10.52 1.96 -12.73
C ASP A 99 9.22 2.72 -13.05
N TRP A 100 8.62 3.38 -12.07
CA TRP A 100 7.42 4.19 -12.29
C TRP A 100 7.64 5.21 -13.42
N SER A 101 6.78 5.17 -14.43
CA SER A 101 6.95 5.99 -15.64
C SER A 101 6.71 7.48 -15.41
N GLY A 102 5.91 7.85 -14.40
CA GLY A 102 5.41 9.22 -14.23
C GLY A 102 4.22 9.58 -15.14
N GLU A 103 3.82 8.69 -16.05
CA GLU A 103 2.79 8.96 -17.06
C GLU A 103 1.37 8.66 -16.58
N VAL A 104 1.23 8.00 -15.41
CA VAL A 104 -0.05 7.57 -14.81
C VAL A 104 -0.26 8.33 -13.50
N ASP A 105 -1.50 8.78 -13.23
CA ASP A 105 -1.83 9.39 -11.93
C ASP A 105 -2.17 8.31 -10.90
N PHE A 106 -2.94 7.30 -11.30
CA PHE A 106 -3.35 6.19 -10.44
C PHE A 106 -3.13 4.85 -11.12
N PHE A 107 -2.30 4.01 -10.51
CA PHE A 107 -2.22 2.59 -10.85
C PHE A 107 -3.01 1.77 -9.84
N VAL A 108 -4.02 1.05 -10.30
CA VAL A 108 -4.85 0.17 -9.49
C VAL A 108 -4.48 -1.28 -9.77
N GLN A 109 -3.93 -1.96 -8.77
CA GLN A 109 -3.72 -3.40 -8.78
C GLN A 109 -4.87 -4.06 -8.03
N THR A 110 -5.68 -4.90 -8.69
CA THR A 110 -6.95 -5.39 -8.16
C THR A 110 -6.85 -6.74 -7.43
N GLY A 111 -5.71 -7.10 -6.87
CA GLY A 111 -5.49 -8.35 -6.12
C GLY A 111 -4.94 -9.50 -6.95
N ASP A 112 -4.68 -10.63 -6.30
CA ASP A 112 -4.09 -11.84 -6.90
C ASP A 112 -2.69 -11.59 -7.51
N ILE A 113 -1.82 -10.98 -6.69
CA ILE A 113 -0.39 -10.85 -7.01
C ILE A 113 0.32 -12.20 -6.76
N ILE A 114 -0.14 -12.93 -5.75
CA ILE A 114 0.43 -14.19 -5.27
C ILE A 114 -0.12 -15.43 -6.01
N ASP A 115 0.54 -16.57 -5.78
CA ASP A 115 0.21 -17.92 -6.26
C ASP A 115 0.36 -18.14 -7.76
N ARG A 116 0.22 -19.40 -8.21
CA ARG A 116 0.35 -19.88 -9.60
C ARG A 116 1.70 -19.64 -10.29
N GLY A 117 2.57 -18.78 -9.77
CA GLY A 117 3.95 -18.57 -10.20
C GLY A 117 4.94 -18.61 -9.01
N ASP A 118 6.22 -18.42 -9.31
CA ASP A 118 7.33 -18.57 -8.36
C ASP A 118 8.02 -17.22 -7.98
N ASP A 119 7.45 -16.09 -8.39
CA ASP A 119 8.04 -14.76 -8.19
C ASP A 119 7.31 -13.89 -7.17
N THR A 120 6.53 -14.47 -6.24
CA THR A 120 5.74 -13.70 -5.25
C THR A 120 6.59 -12.67 -4.51
N ILE A 121 7.74 -13.10 -3.97
CA ILE A 121 8.61 -12.22 -3.19
C ILE A 121 9.11 -11.07 -4.07
N LYS A 122 9.49 -11.35 -5.32
CA LYS A 122 9.99 -10.31 -6.25
C LYS A 122 8.89 -9.31 -6.60
N LEU A 123 7.69 -9.80 -6.89
CA LEU A 123 6.54 -8.95 -7.19
C LEU A 123 6.20 -8.02 -6.02
N TYR A 124 6.12 -8.52 -4.79
CA TYR A 124 5.82 -7.66 -3.65
C TYR A 124 6.91 -6.61 -3.38
N LEU A 125 8.19 -6.98 -3.52
CA LEU A 125 9.28 -6.00 -3.43
C LEU A 125 9.19 -4.94 -4.52
N TRP A 126 8.80 -5.34 -5.73
CA TRP A 126 8.65 -4.44 -6.85
C TRP A 126 7.44 -3.51 -6.68
N MET A 127 6.31 -4.01 -6.18
CA MET A 127 5.13 -3.20 -5.87
C MET A 127 5.41 -2.18 -4.76
N ASP A 128 6.20 -2.54 -3.75
CA ASP A 128 6.64 -1.61 -2.71
C ASP A 128 7.53 -0.50 -3.29
N LYS A 129 8.48 -0.85 -4.17
CA LYS A 129 9.30 0.12 -4.91
C LYS A 129 8.46 1.06 -5.78
N LEU A 130 7.51 0.51 -6.56
CA LEU A 130 6.63 1.32 -7.41
C LEU A 130 5.76 2.28 -6.60
N ARG A 131 5.31 1.87 -5.41
CA ARG A 131 4.54 2.75 -4.52
C ARG A 131 5.35 3.95 -4.04
N GLU A 132 6.61 3.72 -3.68
CA GLU A 132 7.54 4.79 -3.29
C GLU A 132 7.81 5.75 -4.46
N GLN A 133 8.09 5.22 -5.64
CA GLN A 133 8.38 6.02 -6.83
C GLN A 133 7.15 6.80 -7.31
N ALA A 134 5.97 6.17 -7.34
CA ALA A 134 4.72 6.82 -7.69
C ALA A 134 4.46 8.01 -6.76
N HIS A 135 4.55 7.81 -5.45
CA HIS A 135 4.36 8.87 -4.47
C HIS A 135 5.35 10.03 -4.67
N ALA A 136 6.63 9.73 -4.93
CA ALA A 136 7.64 10.75 -5.20
C ALA A 136 7.36 11.56 -6.48
N ALA A 137 6.70 10.96 -7.46
CA ALA A 137 6.31 11.60 -8.73
C ALA A 137 4.88 12.22 -8.69
N GLY A 138 4.18 12.17 -7.56
CA GLY A 138 2.80 12.65 -7.43
C GLY A 138 1.72 11.68 -7.93
N GLY A 139 2.10 10.47 -8.32
CA GLY A 139 1.20 9.36 -8.62
C GLY A 139 0.83 8.54 -7.38
N THR A 140 -0.08 7.58 -7.55
CA THR A 140 -0.53 6.70 -6.46
C THR A 140 -0.74 5.27 -6.93
N VAL A 141 -0.28 4.30 -6.13
CA VAL A 141 -0.59 2.88 -6.32
C VAL A 141 -1.69 2.47 -5.33
N LEU A 142 -2.81 1.99 -5.85
CA LEU A 142 -3.93 1.44 -5.08
C LEU A 142 -3.91 -0.09 -5.23
N SER A 143 -3.57 -0.81 -4.16
CA SER A 143 -3.46 -2.27 -4.19
C SER A 143 -4.58 -2.94 -3.41
N HIS A 144 -5.11 -4.04 -3.94
CA HIS A 144 -6.19 -4.78 -3.31
C HIS A 144 -5.74 -6.16 -2.83
N LEU A 145 -6.37 -6.67 -1.77
CA LEU A 145 -6.27 -8.08 -1.39
C LEU A 145 -7.27 -8.86 -2.24
N GLY A 146 -6.75 -9.73 -3.12
CA GLY A 146 -7.54 -10.68 -3.90
C GLY A 146 -7.86 -11.94 -3.09
N ASN A 147 -8.56 -12.88 -3.71
CA ASN A 147 -8.90 -14.13 -3.03
C ASN A 147 -7.64 -14.96 -2.73
N HIS A 148 -6.59 -14.90 -3.55
CA HIS A 148 -5.35 -15.64 -3.29
C HIS A 148 -4.56 -15.09 -2.11
N GLU A 149 -4.55 -13.77 -1.88
CA GLU A 149 -3.98 -13.20 -0.65
C GLU A 149 -4.72 -13.71 0.59
N TRP A 150 -6.05 -13.74 0.55
CA TRP A 150 -6.87 -14.25 1.65
C TRP A 150 -6.67 -15.74 1.89
N MET A 151 -6.67 -16.56 0.84
CA MET A 151 -6.39 -17.98 0.92
C MET A 151 -5.05 -18.25 1.61
N ASN A 152 -3.99 -17.55 1.19
CA ASN A 152 -2.69 -17.70 1.82
C ASN A 152 -2.67 -17.21 3.28
N ALA A 153 -3.37 -16.12 3.60
CA ALA A 153 -3.45 -15.60 4.96
C ALA A 153 -4.07 -16.62 5.93
N ILE A 154 -5.09 -17.36 5.50
CA ILE A 154 -5.80 -18.38 6.30
C ILE A 154 -5.19 -19.78 6.20
N GLY A 155 -4.10 -19.96 5.46
CA GLY A 155 -3.42 -21.25 5.33
C GLY A 155 -3.97 -22.17 4.24
N ASP A 156 -4.79 -21.66 3.32
CA ASP A 156 -5.28 -22.38 2.15
C ASP A 156 -4.30 -22.25 0.99
N TRP A 157 -3.61 -23.35 0.68
CA TRP A 157 -2.47 -23.35 -0.24
C TRP A 157 -2.73 -24.13 -1.53
N ARG A 158 -4.01 -24.38 -1.86
CA ARG A 158 -4.41 -25.17 -3.04
C ARG A 158 -3.76 -24.72 -4.36
N TYR A 159 -3.42 -23.43 -4.48
CA TYR A 159 -2.83 -22.84 -5.69
C TYR A 159 -1.34 -22.47 -5.57
N VAL A 160 -0.71 -22.83 -4.45
CA VAL A 160 0.72 -22.59 -4.23
C VAL A 160 1.52 -23.69 -4.92
N ARG A 161 2.46 -23.32 -5.79
CA ARG A 161 3.36 -24.30 -6.41
C ARG A 161 4.32 -24.89 -5.37
N PRO A 162 4.67 -26.18 -5.47
CA PRO A 162 5.72 -26.75 -4.62
C PRO A 162 7.07 -26.03 -4.75
N SER A 163 7.41 -25.58 -5.97
CA SER A 163 8.59 -24.74 -6.23
C SER A 163 8.52 -23.44 -5.44
N GLU A 164 7.37 -22.78 -5.44
CA GLU A 164 7.20 -21.52 -4.71
C GLU A 164 7.35 -21.69 -3.19
N ILE A 165 6.99 -22.83 -2.61
CA ILE A 165 7.28 -23.10 -1.19
C ILE A 165 8.78 -23.03 -0.89
N THR A 166 9.63 -23.44 -1.83
CA THR A 166 11.09 -23.41 -1.64
C THR A 166 11.65 -21.99 -1.65
N THR A 167 11.07 -21.05 -2.40
CA THR A 167 11.53 -19.65 -2.48
C THR A 167 11.35 -18.93 -1.13
N PHE A 168 10.39 -19.37 -0.31
CA PHE A 168 10.16 -18.88 1.04
C PHE A 168 11.00 -19.61 2.11
N GLY A 169 11.71 -20.69 1.77
CA GLY A 169 12.40 -21.55 2.74
C GLY A 169 11.48 -22.52 3.48
N GLY A 170 10.33 -22.84 2.89
CA GLY A 170 9.37 -23.82 3.40
C GLY A 170 8.06 -23.23 3.91
N VAL A 171 7.09 -24.13 4.10
CA VAL A 171 5.73 -23.94 4.64
C VAL A 171 5.69 -22.92 5.79
N ALA A 172 6.41 -23.20 6.88
CA ALA A 172 6.37 -22.36 8.08
C ALA A 172 6.97 -20.97 7.85
N ALA A 173 7.98 -20.86 6.98
CA ALA A 173 8.60 -19.59 6.64
C ALA A 173 7.68 -18.74 5.73
N ARG A 174 6.97 -19.36 4.79
CA ARG A 174 5.90 -18.70 4.01
C ARG A 174 4.81 -18.14 4.91
N GLN A 175 4.24 -18.98 5.80
CA GLN A 175 3.19 -18.53 6.72
C GLN A 175 3.66 -17.34 7.58
N ARG A 176 4.89 -17.39 8.10
CA ARG A 176 5.46 -16.26 8.85
C ARG A 176 5.62 -15.01 7.98
N MET A 177 6.12 -15.13 6.75
CA MET A 177 6.30 -14.00 5.83
C MET A 177 4.99 -13.27 5.52
N LEU A 178 3.91 -14.03 5.30
CA LEU A 178 2.60 -13.51 4.90
C LEU A 178 1.75 -13.03 6.08
N SER A 179 1.96 -13.56 7.29
CA SER A 179 1.19 -13.14 8.48
C SER A 179 1.83 -11.96 9.22
N THR A 180 3.12 -12.07 9.57
CA THR A 180 3.81 -11.11 10.45
C THR A 180 5.11 -10.58 9.87
N GLY A 181 5.57 -11.18 8.77
CA GLY A 181 6.75 -10.77 8.03
C GLY A 181 6.52 -9.56 7.15
N ARG A 182 7.44 -9.34 6.21
CA ARG A 182 7.45 -8.13 5.37
C ARG A 182 6.20 -8.00 4.52
N ILE A 183 5.80 -9.08 3.83
CA ILE A 183 4.63 -9.06 2.94
C ILE A 183 3.36 -8.82 3.76
N GLY A 184 3.16 -9.55 4.85
CA GLY A 184 1.99 -9.35 5.72
C GLY A 184 1.90 -7.93 6.30
N LYS A 185 3.03 -7.34 6.67
CA LYS A 185 3.07 -5.92 7.10
C LYS A 185 2.73 -4.96 5.95
N SER A 186 3.20 -5.22 4.73
CA SER A 186 2.85 -4.41 3.56
C SER A 186 1.35 -4.52 3.24
N TRP A 187 0.76 -5.72 3.32
CA TRP A 187 -0.69 -5.91 3.19
C TRP A 187 -1.48 -5.06 4.19
N THR A 188 -1.16 -5.15 5.48
CA THR A 188 -1.86 -4.38 6.52
C THR A 188 -1.72 -2.87 6.33
N ALA A 189 -0.57 -2.39 5.85
CA ALA A 189 -0.30 -0.97 5.72
C ALA A 189 -0.84 -0.35 4.42
N ASN A 190 -0.84 -1.11 3.31
CA ASN A 190 -0.95 -0.55 1.96
C ASN A 190 -2.06 -1.17 1.10
N TYR A 191 -2.73 -2.23 1.55
CA TYR A 191 -3.72 -2.95 0.76
C TYR A 191 -5.10 -2.81 1.35
N THR A 192 -6.10 -2.65 0.49
CA THR A 192 -7.52 -2.60 0.87
C THR A 192 -8.29 -3.74 0.20
N VAL A 193 -9.56 -3.96 0.56
CA VAL A 193 -10.41 -4.93 -0.15
C VAL A 193 -11.13 -4.27 -1.34
N THR A 194 -11.38 -2.98 -1.22
CA THR A 194 -12.00 -2.14 -2.25
C THR A 194 -11.38 -0.75 -2.21
N SER A 195 -11.44 -0.04 -3.33
CA SER A 195 -11.05 1.36 -3.40
C SER A 195 -12.10 2.19 -4.12
N ARG A 196 -12.49 3.32 -3.53
CA ARG A 196 -13.25 4.38 -4.19
C ARG A 196 -12.28 5.47 -4.64
N LEU A 197 -12.24 5.79 -5.92
CA LEU A 197 -11.40 6.84 -6.48
C LEU A 197 -12.27 8.00 -7.01
N PRO A 198 -12.30 9.15 -6.32
CA PRO A 198 -12.98 10.33 -6.84
C PRO A 198 -12.37 10.80 -8.17
N LEU A 199 -13.22 11.17 -9.13
CA LEU A 199 -12.77 11.61 -10.45
C LEU A 199 -12.09 12.98 -10.42
N HIS A 200 -12.35 13.80 -9.39
CA HIS A 200 -11.77 15.11 -9.21
C HIS A 200 -11.18 15.29 -7.79
N PRO A 201 -10.00 15.92 -7.62
CA PRO A 201 -9.33 16.04 -6.31
C PRO A 201 -10.09 16.90 -5.30
N SER A 202 -10.99 17.79 -5.75
CA SER A 202 -11.86 18.56 -4.83
C SER A 202 -12.82 17.70 -4.02
N LEU A 203 -13.01 16.43 -4.42
CA LEU A 203 -13.84 15.46 -3.71
C LEU A 203 -13.03 14.64 -2.68
N GLY A 204 -11.75 14.96 -2.51
CA GLY A 204 -10.85 14.32 -1.56
C GLY A 204 -9.94 13.24 -2.18
N PRO A 205 -9.05 12.66 -1.36
CA PRO A 205 -8.19 11.55 -1.74
C PRO A 205 -8.98 10.25 -2.02
N PRO A 206 -8.32 9.18 -2.54
CA PRO A 206 -8.92 7.86 -2.60
C PRO A 206 -9.52 7.43 -1.25
N ASN A 207 -10.65 6.74 -1.31
CA ASN A 207 -11.46 6.28 -0.18
C ASN A 207 -12.09 7.38 0.68
N THR A 208 -12.16 8.62 0.17
CA THR A 208 -13.02 9.65 0.79
C THR A 208 -14.48 9.23 0.68
N ASP A 209 -15.19 9.26 1.80
CA ASP A 209 -16.62 8.97 1.85
C ASP A 209 -17.43 9.95 1.01
N TYR A 210 -18.54 9.45 0.46
CA TYR A 210 -19.51 10.30 -0.21
C TYR A 210 -20.40 11.00 0.83
N ASP A 211 -20.48 12.32 0.77
CA ASP A 211 -21.41 13.11 1.57
C ASP A 211 -22.72 13.40 0.79
N PRO A 212 -23.85 12.78 1.18
CA PRO A 212 -25.13 12.95 0.50
C PRO A 212 -25.73 14.35 0.59
N THR A 213 -25.23 15.18 1.50
CA THR A 213 -25.70 16.57 1.67
C THR A 213 -25.02 17.54 0.71
N THR A 214 -23.94 17.11 0.05
CA THR A 214 -23.22 17.93 -0.93
C THR A 214 -23.92 17.89 -2.29
N HIS A 215 -24.59 18.98 -2.64
CA HIS A 215 -25.28 19.14 -3.92
C HIS A 215 -24.43 19.90 -4.95
N ASN A 216 -23.53 19.19 -5.63
CA ASN A 216 -22.85 19.72 -6.81
C ASN A 216 -22.76 18.63 -7.90
N ALA A 217 -22.53 19.03 -9.15
CA ALA A 217 -22.53 18.12 -10.31
C ALA A 217 -21.46 17.00 -10.22
N LEU A 218 -20.45 17.16 -9.37
CA LEU A 218 -19.36 16.21 -9.18
C LEU A 218 -19.50 15.36 -7.92
N SER A 219 -20.49 15.58 -7.06
CA SER A 219 -20.50 15.01 -5.70
C SER A 219 -20.48 13.48 -5.70
N HIS A 220 -21.05 12.86 -6.75
CA HIS A 220 -21.08 11.41 -6.94
C HIS A 220 -20.00 10.87 -7.88
N ALA A 221 -19.17 11.72 -8.48
CA ALA A 221 -18.25 11.36 -9.56
C ALA A 221 -17.05 10.58 -9.01
N ALA A 222 -17.14 9.25 -8.98
CA ALA A 222 -16.08 8.35 -8.56
C ALA A 222 -16.12 7.01 -9.30
N LEU A 223 -14.97 6.34 -9.35
CA LEU A 223 -14.86 4.94 -9.75
C LEU A 223 -14.69 4.07 -8.51
N SER A 224 -15.28 2.88 -8.51
CA SER A 224 -15.06 1.87 -7.47
C SER A 224 -14.34 0.67 -8.07
N PHE A 225 -13.24 0.28 -7.44
CA PHE A 225 -12.46 -0.89 -7.80
C PHE A 225 -12.66 -1.97 -6.74
N VAL A 226 -12.87 -3.20 -7.22
CA VAL A 226 -12.98 -4.40 -6.41
C VAL A 226 -12.22 -5.51 -7.12
N HIS A 227 -11.76 -6.49 -6.36
CA HIS A 227 -11.25 -7.73 -6.92
C HIS A 227 -12.39 -8.49 -7.63
N GLY A 228 -12.12 -8.98 -8.85
CA GLY A 228 -13.12 -9.64 -9.69
C GLY A 228 -13.10 -11.18 -9.64
N GLY A 229 -12.11 -11.77 -8.97
CA GLY A 229 -11.95 -13.22 -8.88
C GLY A 229 -12.95 -13.87 -7.93
N ALA A 230 -13.46 -15.03 -8.33
CA ALA A 230 -14.26 -15.88 -7.46
C ALA A 230 -13.33 -16.75 -6.61
N LEU A 231 -13.66 -16.92 -5.33
CA LEU A 231 -13.15 -18.05 -4.54
C LEU A 231 -13.59 -19.33 -5.25
N ALA A 232 -12.69 -19.94 -6.03
CA ALA A 232 -12.97 -21.19 -6.70
C ALA A 232 -13.27 -22.28 -5.64
N ASP A 233 -14.49 -22.81 -5.77
CA ASP A 233 -15.10 -23.94 -5.07
C ASP A 233 -14.63 -24.14 -3.62
N LEU A 234 -15.41 -23.58 -2.69
CA LEU A 234 -15.51 -24.16 -1.36
C LEU A 234 -16.15 -25.55 -1.52
N PRO A 235 -15.56 -26.61 -0.94
CA PRO A 235 -16.11 -27.96 -1.04
C PRO A 235 -17.54 -28.08 -0.48
#